data_AF-A0A8J2ZIF6-F1
#
_entry.id   AF-A0A8J2ZIF6-F1
#
_cell.length_a   1.000
_cell.length_b   1.000
_cell.length_c   1.000
_cell.angle_alpha   90.00
_cell.angle_beta   90.00
_cell.angle_gamma   90.00
#
_symmetry.space_group_name_H-M   'P 1'
#
loop_
_entity.id
_entity.type
_entity.pdbx_description
1 polymer ?
#
loop_
_entity_poly.entity_id
_entity_poly.type
_entity_poly.pdbx_seq_one_letter_code
_entity_poly.pdbx_strand_id
1 'polypeptide(L)'
;MGAGLRRLGCALGLLAGLAACETSDLAPRNTDVAPHQRPDGLKPEPPAVAPPKRRSLASLDLERFYAQFETDSLARGLLRTDGGGPDTPFTDTMLARNFERIALAEEYERGEGLRPSRGGYGAIKKWTQPVRVAVEFGDLVPEDQRVQDTNMVTQYVDRLSRITGHPITMTGGVSNFHVLFMSEDDKAMIAPRIREIVPNVTPSALDLFDDLPRSIHCLVMAFSATPGGSDYNQAIAVIRSEHPDLLRRSCIHEEVAQGLGLGNDHPRARPSIFNDDDEFALLTTHDELLLQMLYDPALRPGMTADEARPIYTAKASTLLGGQS
;
A
#
# COMPACT_ATOMS: atom_id res chain seq x y z
N MET A 1 37.53 58.60 -44.19
CA MET A 1 36.39 59.53 -44.04
C MET A 1 35.43 58.87 -43.07
N GLY A 2 35.56 59.09 -41.76
CA GLY A 2 34.73 59.99 -40.94
C GLY A 2 33.63 59.15 -40.26
N ALA A 3 33.36 59.14 -38.96
CA ALA A 3 33.65 59.99 -37.81
C ALA A 3 33.90 59.08 -36.59
N GLY A 4 34.65 59.45 -35.55
CA GLY A 4 34.26 60.50 -34.61
C GLY A 4 34.07 59.90 -33.22
N LEU A 5 35.19 59.57 -32.59
CA LEU A 5 35.35 59.13 -31.20
C LEU A 5 34.81 60.20 -30.24
N ARG A 6 33.82 59.89 -29.37
CA ARG A 6 33.50 60.70 -28.17
C ARG A 6 32.57 59.98 -27.18
N ARG A 7 32.84 60.26 -25.89
CA ARG A 7 32.26 59.77 -24.61
C ARG A 7 32.98 58.53 -24.09
N LEU A 8 33.97 58.54 -23.17
CA LEU A 8 34.29 59.39 -22.01
C LEU A 8 33.09 59.73 -21.11
N GLY A 9 32.97 59.02 -19.98
CA GLY A 9 32.17 59.42 -18.82
C GLY A 9 31.58 58.27 -18.02
N CYS A 10 32.15 58.02 -16.83
CA CYS A 10 31.61 57.25 -15.68
C CYS A 10 31.61 55.72 -15.83
N ALA A 11 32.27 54.90 -15.01
CA ALA A 11 32.75 55.09 -13.64
C ALA A 11 33.96 54.17 -13.35
N LEU A 12 35.15 54.75 -13.26
CA LEU A 12 36.22 54.23 -12.41
C LEU A 12 36.02 54.89 -11.03
N GLY A 13 35.43 54.14 -10.12
CA GLY A 13 35.24 54.54 -8.72
C GLY A 13 35.94 53.53 -7.81
N LEU A 14 37.16 53.91 -7.39
CA LEU A 14 37.90 53.44 -6.22
C LEU A 14 38.23 51.95 -6.08
N LEU A 15 39.37 51.60 -6.67
CA LEU A 15 40.35 50.67 -6.11
C LEU A 15 40.86 51.16 -4.74
N ALA A 16 41.14 50.17 -3.88
CA ALA A 16 42.16 50.16 -2.83
C ALA A 16 41.93 51.05 -1.59
N GLY A 17 41.55 50.39 -0.50
CA GLY A 17 41.70 50.91 0.85
C GLY A 17 40.76 50.21 1.81
N LEU A 18 41.25 49.18 2.50
CA LEU A 18 40.90 48.73 3.87
C LEU A 18 41.39 47.28 4.09
N ALA A 19 42.68 47.08 3.83
CA ALA A 19 43.48 46.13 4.59
C ALA A 19 44.27 46.95 5.60
N ALA A 20 43.64 47.28 6.74
CA ALA A 20 44.28 47.75 7.98
C ALA A 20 43.19 48.26 8.95
N CYS A 21 43.09 47.59 10.09
CA CYS A 21 42.66 48.04 11.42
C CYS A 21 42.49 46.73 12.21
N GLU A 22 43.62 46.13 12.58
CA GLU A 22 44.15 46.21 13.95
C GLU A 22 43.21 45.50 14.94
N THR A 23 43.69 44.33 15.35
CA THR A 23 43.38 43.73 16.64
C THR A 23 43.37 44.82 17.70
N SER A 24 42.20 45.16 18.21
CA SER A 24 42.09 46.08 19.35
C SER A 24 42.70 45.41 20.58
N ASP A 25 43.92 45.80 20.93
CA ASP A 25 44.62 45.44 22.17
C ASP A 25 44.09 46.20 23.41
N LEU A 26 42.81 46.59 23.40
CA LEU A 26 42.18 47.34 24.50
C LEU A 26 41.10 46.54 25.26
N ALA A 27 41.26 45.23 25.36
CA ALA A 27 40.52 44.45 26.36
C ALA A 27 41.47 43.47 27.06
N PRO A 28 41.68 43.58 28.38
CA PRO A 28 42.44 42.57 29.11
C PRO A 28 41.66 41.25 29.06
N ARG A 29 42.11 40.31 28.24
CA ARG A 29 41.62 38.93 28.21
C ARG A 29 42.47 38.08 29.15
N ASN A 30 42.40 38.38 30.43
CA ASN A 30 42.70 37.45 31.50
C ASN A 30 42.04 38.00 32.76
N THR A 31 40.90 37.43 33.10
CA THR A 31 40.34 37.54 34.44
C THR A 31 40.69 36.24 35.14
N ASP A 32 41.47 36.32 36.22
CA ASP A 32 41.83 35.18 37.10
C ASP A 32 40.64 34.63 37.90
N VAL A 33 39.42 35.01 37.51
CA VAL A 33 38.17 34.56 38.14
C VAL A 33 37.71 33.33 37.38
N ALA A 34 37.88 32.15 38.00
CA ALA A 34 37.26 30.94 37.51
C ALA A 34 35.75 31.18 37.30
N PRO A 35 35.17 30.75 36.16
CA PRO A 35 33.74 30.91 35.94
C PRO A 35 32.97 30.28 37.10
N HIS A 36 32.04 31.02 37.67
CA HIS A 36 31.21 30.54 38.78
C HIS A 36 30.51 29.25 38.32
N GLN A 37 30.65 28.17 39.10
CA GLN A 37 29.94 26.93 38.85
C GLN A 37 28.44 27.24 38.76
N ARG A 38 27.81 26.76 37.69
CA ARG A 38 26.35 26.85 37.52
C ARG A 38 25.70 26.25 38.77
N PRO A 39 24.78 26.97 39.45
CA PRO A 39 24.10 26.45 40.64
C PRO A 39 23.50 25.06 40.37
N ASP A 40 23.72 24.11 41.28
CA ASP A 40 23.27 22.71 41.14
C ASP A 40 21.74 22.56 40.97
N GLY A 41 20.97 23.61 41.29
CA GLY A 41 19.51 23.64 41.17
C GLY A 41 18.95 23.97 39.78
N LEU A 42 19.80 24.21 38.76
CA LEU A 42 19.37 24.53 37.38
C LEU A 42 19.55 23.35 36.41
N LYS A 43 19.39 22.11 36.88
CA LYS A 43 19.29 20.95 36.01
C LYS A 43 17.90 20.96 35.38
N PRO A 44 17.75 20.94 34.04
CA PRO A 44 16.45 20.77 33.41
C PRO A 44 15.78 19.53 34.01
N GLU A 45 14.56 19.70 34.48
CA GLU A 45 13.75 18.58 34.94
C GLU A 45 13.68 17.56 33.79
N PRO A 46 13.96 16.27 34.04
CA PRO A 46 13.81 15.26 33.01
C PRO A 46 12.42 15.41 32.40
N PRO A 47 12.28 15.41 31.06
CA PRO A 47 10.97 15.55 30.44
C PRO A 47 10.02 14.53 31.08
N ALA A 48 8.86 15.00 31.54
CA ALA A 48 7.86 14.14 32.14
C ALA A 48 7.63 12.95 31.21
N VAL A 49 7.77 11.74 31.75
CA VAL A 49 7.54 10.51 30.97
C VAL A 49 6.13 10.60 30.42
N ALA A 50 6.00 10.63 29.09
CA ALA A 50 4.70 10.67 28.44
C ALA A 50 3.87 9.49 28.97
N PRO A 51 2.56 9.68 29.27
CA PRO A 51 1.72 8.58 29.69
C PRO A 51 1.81 7.46 28.64
N PRO A 52 1.75 6.18 29.05
CA PRO A 52 1.79 5.08 28.09
C PRO A 52 0.70 5.31 27.06
N LYS A 53 1.05 5.19 25.76
CA LYS A 53 0.06 5.29 24.69
C LYS A 53 -1.02 4.23 24.96
N ARG A 54 -2.28 4.65 24.98
CA ARG A 54 -3.45 3.79 25.18
C ARG A 54 -4.36 3.96 24.00
N ARG A 55 -5.07 2.88 23.64
CA ARG A 55 -6.08 2.91 22.59
C ARG A 55 -7.15 3.95 22.90
N SER A 56 -7.52 4.75 21.90
CA SER A 56 -8.55 5.76 22.03
C SER A 56 -9.96 5.15 22.07
N LEU A 57 -10.95 5.96 22.46
CA LEU A 57 -12.36 5.56 22.36
C LEU A 57 -12.76 5.27 20.90
N ALA A 58 -12.19 5.99 19.93
CA ALA A 58 -12.47 5.76 18.51
C ALA A 58 -11.98 4.37 18.04
N SER A 59 -10.76 3.97 18.44
CA SER A 59 -10.25 2.62 18.18
C SER A 59 -11.13 1.54 18.84
N LEU A 60 -11.55 1.75 20.08
CA LEU A 60 -12.44 0.81 20.78
C LEU A 60 -13.84 0.72 20.14
N ASP A 61 -14.37 1.83 19.63
CA ASP A 61 -15.65 1.87 18.95
C ASP A 61 -15.59 1.16 17.59
N LEU A 62 -14.48 1.29 16.86
CA LEU A 62 -14.24 0.55 15.62
C LEU A 62 -14.10 -0.95 15.86
N GLU A 63 -13.39 -1.37 16.91
CA GLU A 63 -13.28 -2.78 17.27
C GLU A 63 -14.66 -3.41 17.53
N ARG A 64 -15.53 -2.72 18.28
CA ARG A 64 -16.91 -3.19 18.50
C ARG A 64 -17.72 -3.22 17.20
N PHE A 65 -17.55 -2.21 16.35
CA PHE A 65 -18.23 -2.13 15.06
C PHE A 65 -17.87 -3.33 14.17
N TYR A 66 -16.58 -3.64 14.02
CA TYR A 66 -16.13 -4.76 13.19
C TYR A 66 -16.46 -6.12 13.81
N ALA A 67 -16.41 -6.27 15.13
CA ALA A 67 -16.85 -7.48 15.80
C ALA A 67 -18.35 -7.76 15.58
N GLN A 68 -19.18 -6.71 15.61
CA GLN A 68 -20.61 -6.82 15.29
C GLN A 68 -20.82 -7.20 13.82
N PHE A 69 -20.09 -6.56 12.90
CA PHE A 69 -20.16 -6.89 11.48
C PHE A 69 -19.82 -8.36 11.20
N GLU A 70 -18.71 -8.88 11.74
CA GLU A 70 -18.33 -10.28 11.56
C GLU A 70 -19.42 -11.22 12.11
N THR A 71 -19.95 -10.91 13.30
CA THR A 71 -21.03 -11.69 13.92
C THR A 71 -22.29 -11.73 13.04
N ASP A 72 -22.72 -10.58 12.52
CA ASP A 72 -23.92 -10.46 11.68
C ASP A 72 -23.73 -11.11 10.31
N SER A 73 -22.52 -11.06 9.75
CA SER A 73 -22.18 -11.73 8.49
C SER A 73 -22.17 -13.25 8.66
N LEU A 74 -21.55 -13.78 9.72
CA LEU A 74 -21.58 -15.21 10.05
C LEU A 74 -23.02 -15.71 10.28
N ALA A 75 -23.86 -14.93 10.98
CA ALA A 75 -25.27 -15.29 11.20
C ALA A 75 -26.09 -15.39 9.90
N ARG A 76 -25.66 -14.70 8.83
CA ARG A 76 -26.25 -14.75 7.49
C ARG A 76 -25.65 -15.85 6.59
N GLY A 77 -24.67 -16.60 7.09
CA GLY A 77 -23.94 -17.62 6.32
C GLY A 77 -22.90 -17.05 5.35
N LEU A 78 -22.47 -15.80 5.56
CA LEU A 78 -21.36 -15.17 4.84
C LEU A 78 -20.01 -15.54 5.48
N LEU A 79 -18.92 -14.95 4.99
CA LEU A 79 -17.56 -15.16 5.47
C LEU A 79 -17.11 -16.64 5.44
N ARG A 80 -17.55 -17.38 4.41
CA ARG A 80 -17.18 -18.79 4.21
C ARG A 80 -15.68 -18.94 4.06
N THR A 81 -15.14 -20.01 4.64
CA THR A 81 -13.71 -20.34 4.63
C THR A 81 -13.39 -21.60 3.82
N ASP A 82 -14.39 -22.22 3.18
CA ASP A 82 -14.29 -23.51 2.49
C ASP A 82 -13.67 -23.42 1.08
N GLY A 83 -13.50 -22.21 0.55
CA GLY A 83 -12.91 -21.96 -0.76
C GLY A 83 -13.84 -22.32 -1.94
N GLY A 84 -15.13 -22.45 -1.68
CA GLY A 84 -16.15 -22.91 -2.62
C GLY A 84 -16.38 -24.42 -2.56
N GLY A 85 -17.34 -24.91 -3.36
CA GLY A 85 -17.70 -26.32 -3.34
C GLY A 85 -18.72 -26.69 -4.41
N PRO A 86 -19.36 -27.87 -4.27
CA PRO A 86 -20.38 -28.35 -5.21
C PRO A 86 -21.57 -27.39 -5.39
N ASP A 87 -21.84 -26.50 -4.44
CA ASP A 87 -22.88 -25.47 -4.48
C ASP A 87 -22.46 -24.18 -5.22
N THR A 88 -21.19 -24.06 -5.58
CA THR A 88 -20.62 -22.91 -6.30
C THR A 88 -19.88 -23.35 -7.57
N PRO A 89 -20.53 -24.09 -8.49
CA PRO A 89 -19.86 -24.51 -9.72
C PRO A 89 -19.57 -23.30 -10.62
N PHE A 90 -18.45 -23.36 -11.34
CA PHE A 90 -18.11 -22.39 -12.38
C PHE A 90 -17.56 -23.11 -13.61
N THR A 91 -17.78 -22.52 -14.78
CA THR A 91 -17.27 -23.04 -16.07
C THR A 91 -16.03 -22.26 -16.52
N ASP A 92 -15.35 -22.74 -17.55
CA ASP A 92 -14.25 -22.02 -18.20
C ASP A 92 -14.68 -20.66 -18.75
N THR A 93 -15.89 -20.57 -19.29
CA THR A 93 -16.48 -19.32 -19.78
C THR A 93 -16.74 -18.34 -18.64
N MET A 94 -17.19 -18.83 -17.47
CA MET A 94 -17.33 -18.00 -16.27
C MET A 94 -15.97 -17.51 -15.79
N LEU A 95 -14.98 -18.41 -15.72
CA LEU A 95 -13.61 -18.09 -15.29
C LEU A 95 -12.97 -17.03 -16.20
N ALA A 96 -13.05 -17.19 -17.52
CA ALA A 96 -12.53 -16.22 -18.49
C ALA A 96 -13.22 -14.85 -18.40
N ARG A 97 -14.56 -14.84 -18.26
CA ARG A 97 -15.33 -13.61 -18.08
C ARG A 97 -14.97 -12.89 -16.77
N ASN A 98 -14.84 -13.65 -15.68
CA ASN A 98 -14.51 -13.10 -14.38
C ASN A 98 -13.06 -12.60 -14.36
N PHE A 99 -12.13 -13.31 -15.00
CA PHE A 99 -10.76 -12.84 -15.21
C PHE A 99 -10.73 -11.48 -15.90
N GLU A 100 -11.48 -11.31 -16.98
CA GLU A 100 -11.56 -10.01 -17.65
C GLU A 100 -12.10 -8.91 -16.74
N ARG A 101 -13.13 -9.20 -15.94
CA ARG A 101 -13.70 -8.19 -15.04
C ARG A 101 -12.76 -7.84 -13.90
N ILE A 102 -12.04 -8.81 -13.34
CA ILE A 102 -11.25 -8.61 -12.13
C ILE A 102 -9.84 -8.11 -12.45
N ALA A 103 -9.21 -8.63 -13.52
CA ALA A 103 -7.82 -8.32 -13.84
C ALA A 103 -7.65 -7.13 -14.81
N LEU A 104 -8.68 -6.79 -15.60
CA LEU A 104 -8.60 -5.74 -16.62
C LEU A 104 -9.49 -4.53 -16.32
N ALA A 105 -10.54 -4.65 -15.50
CA ALA A 105 -11.27 -3.46 -15.08
C ALA A 105 -10.55 -2.75 -13.93
N GLU A 106 -11.02 -1.55 -13.61
CA GLU A 106 -10.55 -0.73 -12.52
C GLU A 106 -11.71 -0.50 -11.57
N GLU A 107 -11.48 -0.58 -10.26
CA GLU A 107 -12.50 -0.21 -9.26
C GLU A 107 -12.65 1.32 -9.22
N TYR A 108 -11.50 2.03 -9.21
CA TYR A 108 -11.43 3.49 -9.13
C TYR A 108 -10.72 4.12 -10.33
N GLU A 109 -11.05 5.38 -10.58
CA GLU A 109 -10.46 6.16 -11.66
C GLU A 109 -9.03 6.57 -11.31
N ARG A 110 -8.12 6.34 -12.25
CA ARG A 110 -6.69 6.59 -12.04
C ARG A 110 -6.44 8.06 -11.67
N GLY A 111 -5.88 8.28 -10.48
CA GLY A 111 -5.52 9.60 -9.98
C GLY A 111 -6.66 10.38 -9.30
N GLU A 112 -7.86 9.80 -9.24
CA GLU A 112 -9.09 10.47 -8.77
C GLU A 112 -9.57 9.97 -7.39
N GLY A 113 -8.70 9.30 -6.63
CA GLY A 113 -9.03 8.75 -5.30
C GLY A 113 -10.09 7.66 -5.37
N LEU A 114 -11.09 7.69 -4.48
CA LEU A 114 -12.22 6.74 -4.42
C LEU A 114 -13.30 6.96 -5.49
N ARG A 115 -13.03 7.72 -6.57
CA ARG A 115 -14.03 7.92 -7.62
C ARG A 115 -14.21 6.62 -8.41
N PRO A 116 -15.41 6.00 -8.43
CA PRO A 116 -15.59 4.74 -9.13
C PRO A 116 -15.30 4.85 -10.63
N SER A 117 -14.73 3.79 -11.19
CA SER A 117 -14.52 3.64 -12.62
C SER A 117 -15.81 3.67 -13.41
N ARG A 118 -15.73 4.23 -14.63
CA ARG A 118 -16.81 4.16 -15.63
C ARG A 118 -16.98 2.77 -16.23
N GLY A 119 -16.24 1.76 -15.75
CA GLY A 119 -16.38 0.36 -16.14
C GLY A 119 -15.70 -0.01 -17.46
N GLY A 120 -14.73 0.81 -17.90
CA GLY A 120 -13.88 0.49 -19.05
C GLY A 120 -12.80 -0.53 -18.69
N TYR A 121 -12.41 -1.35 -19.65
CA TYR A 121 -11.26 -2.23 -19.49
C TYR A 121 -9.97 -1.46 -19.77
N GLY A 122 -9.00 -1.62 -18.88
CA GLY A 122 -7.63 -1.19 -19.05
C GLY A 122 -6.77 -2.27 -19.71
N ALA A 123 -5.56 -2.41 -19.18
CA ALA A 123 -4.57 -3.37 -19.65
C ALA A 123 -4.16 -4.32 -18.53
N ILE A 124 -3.55 -5.45 -18.87
CA ILE A 124 -3.01 -6.40 -17.89
C ILE A 124 -1.97 -5.67 -17.04
N LYS A 125 -2.15 -5.71 -15.73
CA LYS A 125 -1.18 -5.20 -14.76
C LYS A 125 -0.74 -6.33 -13.85
N LYS A 126 0.57 -6.51 -13.74
CA LYS A 126 1.14 -7.52 -12.85
C LYS A 126 2.60 -7.27 -12.57
N TRP A 127 3.11 -8.02 -11.61
CA TRP A 127 4.52 -8.07 -11.27
C TRP A 127 5.30 -8.89 -12.30
N THR A 128 6.47 -8.38 -12.71
CA THR A 128 7.45 -9.11 -13.51
C THR A 128 8.70 -9.45 -12.71
N GLN A 129 9.02 -8.63 -11.71
CA GLN A 129 10.08 -8.86 -10.73
C GLN A 129 9.56 -9.63 -9.51
N PRO A 130 10.44 -10.33 -8.75
CA PRO A 130 10.06 -10.97 -7.50
C PRO A 130 9.35 -10.01 -6.53
N VAL A 131 8.29 -10.51 -5.90
CA VAL A 131 7.55 -9.83 -4.84
C VAL A 131 8.17 -10.19 -3.49
N ARG A 132 8.61 -9.17 -2.76
CA ARG A 132 9.23 -9.26 -1.44
C ARG A 132 8.33 -8.53 -0.46
N VAL A 133 7.58 -9.32 0.30
CA VAL A 133 6.53 -8.89 1.22
C VAL A 133 7.13 -8.61 2.59
N ALA A 134 6.88 -7.41 3.12
CA ALA A 134 7.16 -7.05 4.49
C ALA A 134 5.86 -6.75 5.23
N VAL A 135 5.82 -7.11 6.51
CA VAL A 135 4.73 -6.78 7.42
C VAL A 135 5.21 -5.70 8.38
N GLU A 136 4.43 -4.65 8.55
CA GLU A 136 4.72 -3.55 9.46
C GLU A 136 3.51 -3.29 10.36
N PHE A 137 3.78 -2.84 11.59
CA PHE A 137 2.76 -2.65 12.61
C PHE A 137 2.81 -1.24 13.17
N GLY A 138 1.64 -0.67 13.39
CA GLY A 138 1.47 0.55 14.17
C GLY A 138 1.87 0.35 15.64
N ASP A 139 2.08 1.47 16.33
CA ASP A 139 2.63 1.50 17.69
C ASP A 139 1.69 0.83 18.70
N LEU A 140 0.38 0.90 18.45
CA LEU A 140 -0.66 0.40 19.35
C LEU A 140 -1.20 -0.99 19.01
N VAL A 141 -0.66 -1.65 17.99
CA VAL A 141 -1.04 -3.04 17.67
C VAL A 141 -0.45 -4.00 18.71
N PRO A 142 -1.25 -4.80 19.43
CA PRO A 142 -0.79 -5.75 20.45
C PRO A 142 0.18 -6.82 19.91
N GLU A 143 1.19 -7.20 20.70
CA GLU A 143 2.25 -8.12 20.26
C GLU A 143 1.73 -9.52 19.88
N ASP A 144 0.73 -10.03 20.59
CA ASP A 144 0.07 -11.30 20.27
C ASP A 144 -0.64 -11.25 18.91
N GLN A 145 -1.32 -10.14 18.61
CA GLN A 145 -1.88 -9.89 17.29
C GLN A 145 -0.79 -9.81 16.22
N ARG A 146 0.33 -9.12 16.47
CA ARG A 146 1.45 -9.04 15.51
C ARG A 146 1.98 -10.40 15.09
N VAL A 147 2.13 -11.32 16.06
CA VAL A 147 2.55 -12.69 15.80
C VAL A 147 1.53 -13.43 14.94
N GLN A 148 0.24 -13.33 15.26
CA GLN A 148 -0.81 -13.98 14.48
C GLN A 148 -0.86 -13.45 13.04
N ASP A 149 -0.85 -12.13 12.87
CA ASP A 149 -0.97 -11.47 11.57
C ASP A 149 0.24 -11.77 10.69
N THR A 150 1.46 -11.76 11.26
CA THR A 150 2.68 -12.15 10.56
C THR A 150 2.59 -13.61 10.06
N ASN A 151 2.07 -14.52 10.88
CA ASN A 151 1.91 -15.92 10.51
C ASN A 151 0.85 -16.09 9.41
N MET A 152 -0.27 -15.36 9.49
CA MET A 152 -1.30 -15.38 8.45
C MET A 152 -0.76 -14.91 7.11
N VAL A 153 -0.06 -13.77 7.08
CA VAL A 153 0.56 -13.24 5.85
C VAL A 153 1.61 -14.22 5.31
N THR A 154 2.46 -14.78 6.18
CA THR A 154 3.51 -15.74 5.76
C THR A 154 2.90 -16.97 5.08
N GLN A 155 1.91 -17.60 5.72
CA GLN A 155 1.25 -18.79 5.17
C GLN A 155 0.55 -18.48 3.84
N TYR A 156 -0.04 -17.29 3.73
CA TYR A 156 -0.74 -16.89 2.53
C TYR A 156 0.23 -16.57 1.37
N VAL A 157 1.32 -15.85 1.64
CA VAL A 157 2.39 -15.59 0.68
C VAL A 157 2.97 -16.89 0.11
N ASP A 158 3.23 -17.88 0.98
CA ASP A 158 3.71 -19.20 0.54
C ASP A 158 2.69 -19.91 -0.38
N ARG A 159 1.40 -19.81 -0.07
CA ARG A 159 0.31 -20.34 -0.92
C ARG A 159 0.27 -19.61 -2.27
N LEU A 160 0.30 -18.29 -2.28
CA LEU A 160 0.28 -17.47 -3.48
C LEU A 160 1.49 -17.73 -4.39
N SER A 161 2.69 -17.89 -3.84
CA SER A 161 3.87 -18.22 -4.63
C SER A 161 3.71 -19.56 -5.36
N ARG A 162 3.14 -20.58 -4.70
CA ARG A 162 2.87 -21.88 -5.33
C ARG A 162 1.81 -21.81 -6.42
N ILE A 163 0.70 -21.10 -6.18
CA ILE A 163 -0.42 -20.97 -7.13
C ILE A 163 0.02 -20.23 -8.39
N THR A 164 0.70 -19.10 -8.21
CA THR A 164 1.10 -18.22 -9.31
C THR A 164 2.32 -18.74 -10.06
N GLY A 165 3.16 -19.56 -9.42
CA GLY A 165 4.50 -19.89 -9.92
C GLY A 165 5.44 -18.67 -9.95
N HIS A 166 5.03 -17.54 -9.38
CA HIS A 166 5.80 -16.32 -9.30
C HIS A 166 6.60 -16.28 -7.98
N PRO A 167 7.84 -15.76 -7.96
CA PRO A 167 8.60 -15.62 -6.72
C PRO A 167 7.96 -14.57 -5.81
N ILE A 168 7.28 -15.04 -4.76
CA ILE A 168 6.65 -14.20 -3.73
C ILE A 168 7.19 -14.70 -2.39
N THR A 169 7.84 -13.82 -1.63
CA THR A 169 8.57 -14.21 -0.42
C THR A 169 8.42 -13.18 0.68
N MET A 170 8.40 -13.63 1.93
CA MET A 170 8.53 -12.75 3.09
C MET A 170 9.98 -12.24 3.20
N THR A 171 10.17 -11.00 3.66
CA THR A 171 11.49 -10.41 3.91
C THR A 171 11.48 -9.50 5.13
N GLY A 172 12.60 -9.44 5.84
CA GLY A 172 12.90 -8.41 6.85
C GLY A 172 13.85 -7.31 6.33
N GLY A 173 14.21 -7.36 5.04
CA GLY A 173 15.11 -6.39 4.39
C GLY A 173 14.37 -5.51 3.38
N VAL A 174 15.00 -5.25 2.24
CA VAL A 174 14.40 -4.43 1.16
C VAL A 174 13.16 -5.15 0.58
N SER A 175 11.98 -4.61 0.85
CA SER A 175 10.70 -5.05 0.32
C SER A 175 10.22 -4.20 -0.85
N ASN A 176 9.22 -4.70 -1.56
CA ASN A 176 8.45 -3.94 -2.55
C ASN A 176 6.94 -4.19 -2.41
N PHE A 177 6.50 -5.03 -1.48
CA PHE A 177 5.11 -5.17 -1.10
C PHE A 177 5.03 -4.99 0.41
N HIS A 178 4.22 -4.04 0.87
CA HIS A 178 4.11 -3.68 2.28
C HIS A 178 2.70 -3.99 2.77
N VAL A 179 2.57 -4.81 3.82
CA VAL A 179 1.30 -5.05 4.51
C VAL A 179 1.38 -4.34 5.86
N LEU A 180 0.65 -3.24 5.97
CA LEU A 180 0.66 -2.33 7.11
C LEU A 180 -0.57 -2.61 7.98
N PHE A 181 -0.37 -3.14 9.18
CA PHE A 181 -1.41 -3.27 10.18
C PHE A 181 -1.40 -2.03 11.08
N MET A 182 -2.42 -1.19 10.94
CA MET A 182 -2.47 0.13 11.57
C MET A 182 -3.75 0.27 12.37
N SER A 183 -3.68 0.78 13.61
CA SER A 183 -4.88 1.14 14.36
C SER A 183 -5.43 2.50 13.92
N GLU A 184 -6.64 2.82 14.34
CA GLU A 184 -7.23 4.15 14.22
C GLU A 184 -6.33 5.23 14.83
N ASP A 185 -5.58 4.90 15.87
CA ASP A 185 -4.66 5.79 16.56
C ASP A 185 -3.31 5.96 15.83
N ASP A 186 -3.04 5.08 14.85
CA ASP A 186 -1.82 5.09 14.05
C ASP A 186 -1.97 5.86 12.73
N LYS A 187 -3.16 6.39 12.43
CA LYS A 187 -3.49 7.09 11.16
C LYS A 187 -2.45 8.13 10.73
N ALA A 188 -1.98 8.95 11.66
CA ALA A 188 -1.01 10.00 11.38
C ALA A 188 0.35 9.48 10.86
N MET A 189 0.63 8.18 11.01
CA MET A 189 1.85 7.54 10.55
C MET A 189 1.74 6.99 9.12
N ILE A 190 0.52 6.80 8.59
CA ILE A 190 0.30 6.14 7.31
C ILE A 190 0.84 7.00 6.15
N ALA A 191 0.39 8.24 6.00
CA ALA A 191 0.84 9.10 4.90
C ALA A 191 2.36 9.38 4.90
N PRO A 192 3.04 9.66 6.03
CA PRO A 192 4.50 9.72 6.08
C PRO A 192 5.14 8.44 5.57
N ARG A 193 4.67 7.28 6.03
CA ARG A 193 5.22 5.98 5.63
C ARG A 193 5.03 5.69 4.14
N ILE A 194 3.86 5.98 3.58
CA ILE A 194 3.59 5.83 2.15
C ILE A 194 4.55 6.71 1.31
N ARG A 195 4.83 7.94 1.74
CA ARG A 195 5.78 8.83 1.03
C ARG A 195 7.22 8.31 1.08
N GLU A 196 7.61 7.58 2.11
CA GLU A 196 8.93 6.93 2.16
C GLU A 196 9.02 5.77 1.15
N ILE A 197 7.96 4.99 1.01
CA ILE A 197 7.90 3.84 0.09
C ILE A 197 7.76 4.31 -1.36
N VAL A 198 6.89 5.29 -1.60
CA VAL A 198 6.58 5.86 -2.93
C VAL A 198 6.70 7.39 -2.88
N PRO A 199 7.91 7.94 -3.09
CA PRO A 199 8.16 9.38 -2.98
C PRO A 199 7.33 10.26 -3.93
N ASN A 200 6.88 9.70 -5.06
CA ASN A 200 6.10 10.41 -6.08
C ASN A 200 4.60 10.09 -6.01
N VAL A 201 4.09 9.61 -4.87
CA VAL A 201 2.67 9.33 -4.67
C VAL A 201 1.83 10.62 -4.84
N THR A 202 0.66 10.50 -5.48
CA THR A 202 -0.23 11.66 -5.67
C THR A 202 -0.94 12.02 -4.36
N PRO A 203 -1.27 13.30 -4.12
CA PRO A 203 -2.06 13.69 -2.94
C PRO A 203 -3.39 12.95 -2.83
N SER A 204 -4.11 12.77 -3.93
CA SER A 204 -5.38 12.04 -3.98
C SER A 204 -5.26 10.57 -3.54
N ALA A 205 -4.10 9.95 -3.75
CA ALA A 205 -3.82 8.58 -3.32
C ALA A 205 -3.45 8.52 -1.82
N LEU A 206 -2.93 9.60 -1.23
CA LEU A 206 -2.67 9.70 0.20
C LEU A 206 -3.94 10.00 1.00
N ASP A 207 -4.78 10.91 0.51
CA ASP A 207 -6.04 11.30 1.15
C ASP A 207 -6.95 10.09 1.42
N LEU A 208 -6.87 9.10 0.53
CA LEU A 208 -7.57 7.82 0.65
C LEU A 208 -7.21 7.04 1.94
N PHE A 209 -5.96 7.09 2.38
CA PHE A 209 -5.56 6.43 3.63
C PHE A 209 -5.80 7.30 4.86
N ASP A 210 -5.65 8.62 4.72
CA ASP A 210 -5.81 9.56 5.84
C ASP A 210 -7.27 9.64 6.32
N ASP A 211 -8.24 9.57 5.40
CA ASP A 211 -9.68 9.61 5.70
C ASP A 211 -10.40 8.33 5.26
N LEU A 212 -9.80 7.17 5.53
CA LEU A 212 -10.41 5.89 5.20
C LEU A 212 -11.75 5.72 5.97
N PRO A 213 -12.92 5.67 5.29
CA PRO A 213 -14.20 5.50 5.97
C PRO A 213 -14.26 4.17 6.71
N ARG A 214 -14.98 4.10 7.84
CA ARG A 214 -15.13 2.84 8.60
C ARG A 214 -15.78 1.70 7.81
N SER A 215 -16.49 2.03 6.73
CA SER A 215 -17.11 1.05 5.81
C SER A 215 -16.10 0.40 4.87
N ILE A 216 -14.91 0.99 4.71
CA ILE A 216 -13.80 0.37 3.99
C ILE A 216 -12.96 -0.37 5.04
N HIS A 217 -13.04 -1.70 5.00
CA HIS A 217 -12.37 -2.59 5.95
C HIS A 217 -10.85 -2.54 5.77
N CYS A 218 -10.39 -2.60 4.53
CA CYS A 218 -8.99 -2.60 4.17
C CYS A 218 -8.82 -1.94 2.81
N LEU A 219 -7.57 -1.66 2.45
CA LEU A 219 -7.27 -1.05 1.17
C LEU A 219 -5.85 -1.39 0.69
N VAL A 220 -5.71 -1.71 -0.59
CA VAL A 220 -4.43 -1.82 -1.27
C VAL A 220 -4.30 -0.82 -2.41
N MET A 221 -3.07 -0.36 -2.62
CA MET A 221 -2.68 0.29 -3.86
C MET A 221 -1.41 -0.33 -4.41
N ALA A 222 -1.41 -0.58 -5.71
CA ALA A 222 -0.24 -1.01 -6.46
C ALA A 222 0.22 0.11 -7.40
N PHE A 223 1.54 0.28 -7.48
CA PHE A 223 2.21 1.30 -8.27
C PHE A 223 3.09 0.64 -9.31
N SER A 224 3.21 1.30 -10.46
CA SER A 224 4.09 0.87 -11.55
C SER A 224 5.42 1.62 -11.51
N ALA A 225 6.46 1.01 -12.09
CA ALA A 225 7.81 1.61 -12.12
C ALA A 225 7.82 3.00 -12.81
N THR A 226 6.93 3.18 -13.78
CA THR A 226 6.71 4.45 -14.46
C THR A 226 5.28 4.93 -14.27
N PRO A 227 5.04 6.25 -14.14
CA PRO A 227 3.69 6.79 -14.07
C PRO A 227 2.84 6.32 -15.25
N GLY A 228 1.74 5.65 -14.93
CA GLY A 228 0.80 5.13 -15.91
C GLY A 228 1.18 3.79 -16.54
N GLY A 229 2.28 3.17 -16.12
CA GLY A 229 2.71 1.84 -16.54
C GLY A 229 1.74 0.71 -16.14
N SER A 230 2.15 -0.51 -16.45
CA SER A 230 1.39 -1.74 -16.12
C SER A 230 2.26 -2.80 -15.43
N ASP A 231 3.55 -2.54 -15.32
CA ASP A 231 4.53 -3.34 -14.62
C ASP A 231 4.62 -2.88 -13.15
N TYR A 232 3.94 -3.63 -12.28
CA TYR A 232 3.93 -3.32 -10.85
C TYR A 232 5.32 -3.43 -10.26
N ASN A 233 5.68 -2.43 -9.46
CA ASN A 233 6.96 -2.35 -8.79
C ASN A 233 6.88 -2.11 -7.29
N GLN A 234 5.75 -1.59 -6.79
CA GLN A 234 5.48 -1.34 -5.38
C GLN A 234 4.00 -1.64 -5.09
N ALA A 235 3.68 -2.17 -3.90
CA ALA A 235 2.31 -2.21 -3.39
C ALA A 235 2.27 -1.97 -1.89
N ILE A 236 1.19 -1.35 -1.43
CA ILE A 236 0.95 -1.03 -0.03
C ILE A 236 -0.50 -1.43 0.29
N ALA A 237 -0.66 -2.43 1.14
CA ALA A 237 -1.92 -2.82 1.74
C ALA A 237 -1.98 -2.25 3.16
N VAL A 238 -3.10 -1.62 3.53
CA VAL A 238 -3.38 -1.13 4.87
C VAL A 238 -4.58 -1.88 5.42
N ILE A 239 -4.38 -2.54 6.55
CA ILE A 239 -5.41 -3.33 7.24
C ILE A 239 -5.58 -2.75 8.63
N ARG A 240 -6.81 -2.41 9.01
CA ARG A 240 -7.05 -1.87 10.35
C ARG A 240 -6.85 -2.96 11.40
N SER A 241 -6.11 -2.65 12.46
CA SER A 241 -5.85 -3.63 13.53
C SER A 241 -7.10 -3.99 14.34
N GLU A 242 -8.13 -3.15 14.31
CA GLU A 242 -9.40 -3.32 15.03
C GLU A 242 -10.29 -4.45 14.51
N HIS A 243 -9.96 -5.04 13.36
CA HIS A 243 -10.73 -6.16 12.82
C HIS A 243 -10.64 -7.38 13.75
N PRO A 244 -11.75 -8.12 13.96
CA PRO A 244 -11.69 -9.47 14.52
C PRO A 244 -10.91 -10.42 13.59
N ASP A 245 -10.53 -11.59 14.11
CA ASP A 245 -9.54 -12.45 13.47
C ASP A 245 -9.93 -12.94 12.07
N LEU A 246 -11.19 -13.31 11.84
CA LEU A 246 -11.62 -13.82 10.53
C LEU A 246 -11.72 -12.68 9.51
N LEU A 247 -12.28 -11.54 9.88
CA LEU A 247 -12.36 -10.38 9.00
C LEU A 247 -10.97 -9.80 8.68
N ARG A 248 -10.06 -9.78 9.66
CA ARG A 248 -8.67 -9.37 9.43
C ARG A 248 -7.97 -10.33 8.46
N ARG A 249 -8.22 -11.63 8.60
CA ARG A 249 -7.75 -12.64 7.66
C ARG A 249 -8.37 -12.46 6.27
N SER A 250 -9.65 -12.08 6.18
CA SER A 250 -10.31 -11.76 4.91
C SER A 250 -9.61 -10.64 4.17
N CYS A 251 -9.34 -9.53 4.87
CA CYS A 251 -8.56 -8.42 4.35
C CYS A 251 -7.16 -8.85 3.88
N ILE A 252 -6.45 -9.69 4.62
CA ILE A 252 -5.16 -10.22 4.17
C ILE A 252 -5.31 -10.97 2.84
N HIS A 253 -6.38 -11.76 2.70
CA HIS A 253 -6.63 -12.57 1.51
C HIS A 253 -6.92 -11.71 0.28
N GLU A 254 -7.79 -10.72 0.44
CA GLU A 254 -8.20 -9.79 -0.59
C GLU A 254 -7.06 -8.86 -1.00
N GLU A 255 -6.54 -8.07 -0.06
CA GLU A 255 -5.59 -7.00 -0.37
C GLU A 255 -4.28 -7.51 -0.97
N VAL A 256 -3.78 -8.64 -0.48
CA VAL A 256 -2.56 -9.23 -1.03
C VAL A 256 -2.82 -9.77 -2.45
N ALA A 257 -3.98 -10.37 -2.73
CA ALA A 257 -4.31 -10.85 -4.06
C ALA A 257 -4.60 -9.71 -5.05
N GLN A 258 -5.33 -8.68 -4.63
CA GLN A 258 -5.56 -7.46 -5.41
C GLN A 258 -4.24 -6.75 -5.71
N GLY A 259 -3.35 -6.62 -4.72
CA GLY A 259 -2.01 -6.04 -4.89
C GLY A 259 -1.11 -6.83 -5.85
N LEU A 260 -1.41 -8.11 -6.11
CA LEU A 260 -0.74 -8.92 -7.14
C LEU A 260 -1.27 -8.67 -8.56
N GLY A 261 -2.41 -7.97 -8.72
CA GLY A 261 -2.96 -7.54 -10.00
C GLY A 261 -4.43 -7.90 -10.25
N LEU A 262 -5.13 -8.54 -9.30
CA LEU A 262 -6.58 -8.78 -9.37
C LEU A 262 -7.37 -7.63 -8.73
N GLY A 263 -7.11 -6.39 -9.15
CA GLY A 263 -7.49 -5.18 -8.41
C GLY A 263 -8.89 -4.62 -8.67
N ASN A 264 -9.88 -5.44 -9.04
CA ASN A 264 -11.25 -4.98 -9.22
C ASN A 264 -12.27 -6.02 -8.74
N ASP A 265 -13.33 -5.54 -8.10
CA ASP A 265 -14.44 -6.38 -7.67
C ASP A 265 -15.61 -6.38 -8.66
N HIS A 266 -16.38 -7.46 -8.65
CA HIS A 266 -17.50 -7.64 -9.54
C HIS A 266 -18.59 -8.52 -8.92
N PRO A 267 -19.81 -7.99 -8.68
CA PRO A 267 -20.91 -8.69 -8.00
C PRO A 267 -21.35 -10.05 -8.57
N ARG A 268 -20.93 -10.39 -9.79
CA ARG A 268 -21.25 -11.68 -10.44
C ARG A 268 -20.04 -12.62 -10.52
N ALA A 269 -18.99 -12.37 -9.72
CA ALA A 269 -17.77 -13.17 -9.68
C ALA A 269 -17.87 -14.43 -8.80
N ARG A 270 -19.05 -14.84 -8.33
CA ARG A 270 -19.22 -16.02 -7.47
C ARG A 270 -18.72 -17.34 -8.13
N PRO A 271 -17.97 -18.21 -7.41
CA PRO A 271 -17.41 -17.99 -6.07
C PRO A 271 -16.12 -17.16 -6.15
N SER A 272 -16.03 -16.09 -5.37
CA SER A 272 -14.82 -15.26 -5.33
C SER A 272 -14.82 -14.41 -4.08
N ILE A 273 -13.65 -14.04 -3.59
CA ILE A 273 -13.54 -12.93 -2.63
C ILE A 273 -13.76 -11.57 -3.29
N PHE A 274 -13.62 -11.47 -4.62
CA PHE A 274 -13.81 -10.26 -5.42
C PHE A 274 -15.26 -10.07 -5.89
N ASN A 275 -16.24 -10.67 -5.20
CA ASN A 275 -17.65 -10.57 -5.55
C ASN A 275 -18.42 -9.51 -4.74
N ASP A 276 -17.75 -8.76 -3.85
CA ASP A 276 -18.30 -7.59 -3.14
C ASP A 276 -19.60 -7.90 -2.34
N ASP A 277 -19.79 -9.15 -1.92
CA ASP A 277 -20.95 -9.58 -1.11
C ASP A 277 -20.55 -10.29 0.20
N ASP A 278 -19.26 -10.38 0.48
CA ASP A 278 -18.65 -11.05 1.63
C ASP A 278 -19.02 -12.54 1.80
N GLU A 279 -19.54 -13.22 0.77
CA GLU A 279 -19.88 -14.64 0.87
C GLU A 279 -18.66 -15.47 1.28
N PHE A 280 -17.48 -15.16 0.74
CA PHE A 280 -16.23 -15.85 1.03
C PHE A 280 -15.26 -14.93 1.75
N ALA A 281 -14.82 -15.32 2.94
CA ALA A 281 -13.75 -14.62 3.64
C ALA A 281 -12.36 -15.02 3.11
N LEU A 282 -12.19 -16.20 2.52
CA LEU A 282 -10.89 -16.71 2.12
C LEU A 282 -10.85 -17.07 0.64
N LEU A 283 -9.66 -16.89 0.05
CA LEU A 283 -9.36 -17.19 -1.35
C LEU A 283 -9.94 -18.54 -1.80
N THR A 284 -10.83 -18.49 -2.78
CA THR A 284 -11.55 -19.65 -3.34
C THR A 284 -10.74 -20.35 -4.42
N THR A 285 -11.14 -21.57 -4.79
CA THR A 285 -10.51 -22.30 -5.92
C THR A 285 -10.60 -21.49 -7.22
N HIS A 286 -11.70 -20.77 -7.43
CA HIS A 286 -11.86 -19.90 -8.59
C HIS A 286 -10.82 -18.76 -8.58
N ASP A 287 -10.61 -18.11 -7.43
CA ASP A 287 -9.63 -17.03 -7.30
C ASP A 287 -8.20 -17.51 -7.50
N GLU A 288 -7.87 -18.72 -7.02
CA GLU A 288 -6.56 -19.34 -7.30
C GLU A 288 -6.32 -19.49 -8.81
N LEU A 289 -7.34 -19.91 -9.57
CA LEU A 289 -7.24 -20.03 -11.02
C LEU A 289 -7.10 -18.67 -11.70
N LEU A 290 -7.77 -17.63 -11.20
CA LEU A 290 -7.59 -16.26 -11.71
C LEU A 290 -6.14 -15.78 -11.53
N LEU A 291 -5.55 -16.02 -10.36
CA LEU A 291 -4.14 -15.71 -10.10
C LEU A 291 -3.21 -16.52 -11.00
N GLN A 292 -3.46 -17.82 -11.17
CA GLN A 292 -2.68 -18.68 -12.05
C GLN A 292 -2.77 -18.22 -13.52
N MET A 293 -3.94 -17.75 -13.97
CA MET A 293 -4.12 -17.15 -15.28
C MET A 293 -3.35 -15.84 -15.41
N LEU A 294 -3.45 -14.94 -14.44
CA LEU A 294 -2.77 -13.63 -14.47
C LEU A 294 -1.25 -13.80 -14.63
N TYR A 295 -0.67 -14.76 -13.92
CA TYR A 295 0.76 -15.04 -13.94
C TYR A 295 1.21 -15.97 -15.08
N ASP A 296 0.32 -16.34 -16.00
CA ASP A 296 0.72 -17.04 -17.22
C ASP A 296 1.75 -16.20 -18.02
N PRO A 297 2.88 -16.77 -18.45
CA PRO A 297 3.91 -16.05 -19.20
C PRO A 297 3.43 -15.44 -20.52
N ALA A 298 2.37 -15.99 -21.12
CA ALA A 298 1.80 -15.45 -22.36
C ALA A 298 1.08 -14.12 -22.14
N LEU A 299 0.49 -13.90 -20.96
CA LEU A 299 -0.07 -12.60 -20.57
C LEU A 299 1.06 -11.67 -20.15
N ARG A 300 1.19 -10.51 -20.80
CA ARG A 300 2.24 -9.54 -20.53
C ARG A 300 1.65 -8.23 -20.02
N PRO A 301 2.34 -7.51 -19.11
CA PRO A 301 1.93 -6.17 -18.73
C PRO A 301 1.67 -5.28 -19.94
N GLY A 302 0.59 -4.51 -19.90
CA GLY A 302 0.22 -3.57 -20.96
C GLY A 302 -0.62 -4.18 -22.10
N MET A 303 -0.84 -5.50 -22.12
CA MET A 303 -1.81 -6.10 -23.06
C MET A 303 -3.22 -5.56 -22.78
N THR A 304 -3.87 -5.02 -23.81
CA THR A 304 -5.27 -4.61 -23.76
C THR A 304 -6.20 -5.82 -23.57
N ALA A 305 -7.45 -5.57 -23.21
CA ALA A 305 -8.44 -6.63 -23.07
C ALA A 305 -8.58 -7.50 -24.34
N ASP A 306 -8.54 -6.89 -25.53
CA ASP A 306 -8.67 -7.62 -26.80
C ASP A 306 -7.44 -8.48 -27.13
N GLU A 307 -6.24 -8.00 -26.80
CA GLU A 307 -5.01 -8.78 -26.95
C GLU A 307 -4.93 -9.94 -25.95
N ALA A 308 -5.37 -9.72 -24.72
CA ALA A 308 -5.35 -10.71 -23.65
C ALA A 308 -6.44 -11.77 -23.79
N ARG A 309 -7.60 -11.43 -24.39
CA ARG A 309 -8.77 -12.30 -24.54
C ARG A 309 -8.51 -13.70 -25.08
N PRO A 310 -7.87 -13.87 -26.25
CA PRO A 310 -7.59 -15.20 -26.76
C PRO A 310 -6.70 -16.02 -25.81
N ILE A 311 -5.80 -15.38 -25.08
CA ILE A 311 -4.85 -16.04 -24.17
C ILE A 311 -5.58 -16.53 -22.92
N TYR A 312 -6.30 -15.65 -22.22
CA TYR A 312 -6.98 -16.04 -20.98
C TYR A 312 -8.14 -17.01 -21.24
N THR A 313 -8.79 -16.93 -22.41
CA THR A 313 -9.87 -17.87 -22.78
C THR A 313 -9.31 -19.29 -22.98
N ALA A 314 -8.22 -19.42 -23.73
CA ALA A 314 -7.56 -20.71 -23.93
C ALA A 314 -7.02 -21.28 -22.61
N LYS A 315 -6.47 -20.42 -21.74
CA LYS A 315 -5.99 -20.81 -20.42
C LYS A 315 -7.10 -21.33 -19.51
N ALA A 316 -8.23 -20.61 -19.44
CA ALA A 316 -9.39 -21.02 -18.65
C ALA A 316 -9.91 -22.39 -19.09
N SER A 317 -9.99 -22.63 -20.41
CA SER A 317 -10.41 -23.93 -20.94
C SER A 317 -9.43 -25.03 -20.56
N THR A 318 -8.12 -24.79 -20.69
CA THR A 318 -7.08 -25.76 -20.31
C THR A 318 -7.15 -26.14 -18.83
N LEU A 319 -7.33 -25.16 -17.94
CA LEU A 319 -7.36 -25.37 -16.49
C LEU A 319 -8.57 -26.19 -16.03
N LEU A 320 -9.71 -26.07 -16.71
CA LEU A 320 -10.95 -26.79 -16.37
C LEU A 320 -11.22 -28.00 -17.28
N GLY A 321 -10.20 -28.48 -18.01
CA GLY A 321 -10.27 -29.75 -18.73
C GLY A 321 -10.92 -29.70 -20.11
N GLY A 322 -10.81 -28.56 -20.81
CA GLY A 322 -11.25 -28.41 -22.19
C GLY A 322 -10.56 -29.43 -23.11
N GLN A 323 -11.34 -30.40 -23.57
CA GLN A 323 -11.02 -31.22 -24.74
C GLN A 323 -10.76 -30.26 -25.91
N SER A 324 -9.52 -30.22 -26.39
CA SER A 324 -9.19 -29.63 -27.70
C SER A 324 -9.73 -30.50 -28.83
#